data_AF-A0A2E2XEK3-F1
#
_entry.id   AF-A0A2E2XEK3-F1
#
_cell.length_a   1.000
_cell.length_b   1.000
_cell.length_c   1.000
_cell.angle_alpha   90.00
_cell.angle_beta   90.00
_cell.angle_gamma   90.00
#
_symmetry.space_group_name_H-M   'P 1'
#
loop_
_entity.id
_entity.type
_entity.pdbx_description
1 polymer ?
#
loop_
_entity_poly.entity_id
_entity_poly.type
_entity_poly.pdbx_seq_one_letter_code
_entity_poly.pdbx_strand_id
1 'polypeptide(L)'
;MTLITAIGWLGTLLYLANHGYISLNKNWKKGIYYGGNAIAAGCLVLSSFYSQSWQAVVINGFWLVISAALLMNANLNALKFSPKLFYIIVGGMLMLFAGGLVIEQQANLALLGWVSAVVFSGCYLLFSQEKMLPRFYLCWNAFAAIALLPQLWLDANWPVFGLEIAWALISIYGAVRRFEEVHLID
;
A
#
# COMPACT_ATOMS: atom_id res chain seq x y z
N MET A 1 -5.66 -19.92 16.89
CA MET A 1 -5.48 -18.51 16.48
C MET A 1 -4.94 -17.75 17.67
N THR A 2 -3.77 -17.11 17.57
CA THR A 2 -3.25 -16.29 18.68
C THR A 2 -3.98 -14.95 18.73
N LEU A 3 -3.96 -14.27 19.88
CA LEU A 3 -4.52 -12.92 20.03
C LEU A 3 -3.94 -11.95 18.99
N ILE A 4 -2.64 -12.08 18.69
CA ILE A 4 -1.95 -11.23 17.70
C ILE A 4 -2.48 -11.48 16.27
N THR A 5 -2.71 -12.74 15.89
CA THR A 5 -3.34 -13.04 14.59
C THR A 5 -4.75 -12.47 14.50
N ALA A 6 -5.52 -12.50 15.60
CA ALA A 6 -6.86 -11.90 15.64
C ALA A 6 -6.80 -10.37 15.45
N ILE A 7 -5.82 -9.69 16.07
CA ILE A 7 -5.58 -8.25 15.89
C ILE A 7 -5.24 -7.95 14.41
N GLY A 8 -4.43 -8.79 13.77
CA GLY A 8 -4.12 -8.64 12.35
C GLY A 8 -5.36 -8.72 11.45
N TRP A 9 -6.22 -9.70 11.67
CA TRP A 9 -7.48 -9.82 10.92
C TRP A 9 -8.44 -8.68 11.19
N LEU A 10 -8.52 -8.19 12.44
CA LEU A 10 -9.27 -6.98 12.75
C LEU A 10 -8.76 -5.78 11.94
N GLY A 11 -7.43 -5.58 11.90
CA GLY A 11 -6.82 -4.52 11.09
C GLY A 11 -7.15 -4.65 9.60
N THR A 12 -7.09 -5.87 9.07
CA THR A 12 -7.45 -6.18 7.66
C THR A 12 -8.90 -5.82 7.37
N LEU A 13 -9.83 -6.27 8.20
CA LEU A 13 -11.26 -5.99 8.05
C LEU A 13 -11.55 -4.48 8.17
N LEU A 14 -10.87 -3.79 9.09
CA LEU A 14 -10.99 -2.34 9.22
C LEU A 14 -10.50 -1.62 7.97
N TYR A 15 -9.38 -2.02 7.37
CA TYR A 15 -8.93 -1.41 6.10
C TYR A 15 -9.95 -1.60 4.99
N LEU A 16 -10.45 -2.82 4.80
CA LEU A 16 -11.45 -3.10 3.76
C LEU A 16 -12.75 -2.34 4.00
N ALA A 17 -13.23 -2.28 5.24
CA ALA A 17 -14.41 -1.51 5.61
C ALA A 17 -14.20 -0.01 5.36
N ASN A 18 -13.03 0.52 5.68
CA ASN A 18 -12.71 1.93 5.52
C ASN A 18 -12.51 2.33 4.05
N HIS A 19 -11.93 1.42 3.25
CA HIS A 19 -11.87 1.53 1.80
C HIS A 19 -13.27 1.46 1.17
N GLY A 20 -14.14 0.59 1.70
CA GLY A 20 -15.56 0.55 1.35
C GLY A 20 -16.30 1.84 1.72
N TYR A 21 -16.03 2.42 2.90
CA TYR A 21 -16.65 3.66 3.36
C TYR A 21 -16.41 4.83 2.41
N ILE A 22 -15.15 5.09 2.01
CA ILE A 22 -14.84 6.16 1.06
C ILE A 22 -15.41 5.87 -0.34
N SER A 23 -15.54 4.60 -0.71
CA SER A 23 -16.06 4.20 -2.02
C SER A 23 -17.58 4.29 -2.13
N LEU A 24 -18.32 4.08 -1.03
CA LEU A 24 -19.79 3.99 -1.02
C LEU A 24 -20.48 5.23 -0.46
N ASN A 25 -19.84 5.97 0.45
CA ASN A 25 -20.44 7.15 1.08
C ASN A 25 -19.96 8.45 0.40
N LYS A 26 -20.84 9.08 -0.38
CA LYS A 26 -20.57 10.36 -1.06
C LYS A 26 -20.25 11.52 -0.08
N ASN A 27 -20.72 11.43 1.16
CA ASN A 27 -20.50 12.43 2.21
C ASN A 27 -19.50 11.93 3.27
N TRP A 28 -18.47 11.19 2.84
CA TRP A 28 -17.46 10.67 3.74
C TRP A 28 -16.74 11.80 4.48
N LYS A 29 -16.40 11.54 5.75
CA LYS A 29 -15.69 12.51 6.59
C LYS A 29 -14.22 12.14 6.70
N LYS A 30 -13.36 13.13 6.44
CA LYS A 30 -11.90 13.02 6.53
C LYS A 30 -11.42 12.36 7.83
N GLY A 31 -11.92 12.85 8.97
CA GLY A 31 -11.54 12.33 10.29
C GLY A 31 -11.92 10.86 10.53
N ILE A 32 -13.07 10.42 10.02
CA ILE A 32 -13.52 9.02 10.14
C ILE A 32 -12.61 8.12 9.31
N TYR A 33 -12.37 8.50 8.05
CA TYR A 33 -11.51 7.73 7.15
C TYR A 33 -10.08 7.62 7.71
N TYR A 34 -9.40 8.74 7.97
CA TYR A 34 -8.01 8.66 8.45
C TYR A 34 -7.90 8.08 9.87
N GLY A 35 -8.93 8.23 10.71
CA GLY A 35 -8.99 7.57 12.02
C GLY A 35 -9.07 6.05 11.91
N GLY A 36 -10.01 5.54 11.09
CA GLY A 36 -10.10 4.10 10.81
C GLY A 36 -8.83 3.54 10.18
N ASN A 37 -8.21 4.31 9.28
CA ASN A 37 -6.97 3.96 8.60
C ASN A 37 -5.81 3.83 9.59
N ALA A 38 -5.69 4.77 10.54
CA ALA A 38 -4.66 4.74 11.58
C ALA A 38 -4.83 3.55 12.52
N ILE A 39 -6.05 3.24 12.95
CA ILE A 39 -6.30 2.07 13.82
C ILE A 39 -5.96 0.77 13.07
N ALA A 40 -6.44 0.61 11.84
CA ALA A 40 -6.14 -0.55 10.99
C ALA A 40 -4.63 -0.73 10.80
N ALA A 41 -3.94 0.36 10.44
CA ALA A 41 -2.49 0.39 10.30
C ALA A 41 -1.76 -0.06 11.58
N GLY A 42 -2.17 0.47 12.73
CA GLY A 42 -1.59 0.12 14.03
C GLY A 42 -1.75 -1.37 14.37
N CYS A 43 -2.93 -1.93 14.13
CA CYS A 43 -3.17 -3.38 14.28
C CYS A 43 -2.24 -4.21 13.38
N LEU A 44 -2.06 -3.79 12.12
CA LEU A 44 -1.22 -4.50 11.16
C LEU A 44 0.28 -4.31 11.40
N VAL A 45 0.72 -3.17 11.92
CA VAL A 45 2.10 -2.97 12.42
C VAL A 45 2.40 -3.96 13.55
N LEU A 46 1.54 -4.02 14.57
CA LEU A 46 1.75 -4.89 15.73
C LEU A 46 1.78 -6.37 15.33
N SER A 47 0.81 -6.81 14.52
CA SER A 47 0.75 -8.20 14.07
C SER A 47 1.87 -8.57 13.10
N SER A 48 2.25 -7.68 12.17
CA SER A 48 3.36 -7.92 11.24
C SER A 48 4.71 -7.93 11.95
N PHE A 49 4.90 -7.11 12.98
CA PHE A 49 6.12 -7.12 13.80
C PHE A 49 6.31 -8.46 14.51
N TYR A 50 5.22 -9.01 15.06
CA TYR A 50 5.23 -10.34 15.68
C TYR A 50 5.59 -11.45 14.70
N SER A 51 5.10 -11.37 13.46
CA SER A 51 5.45 -12.29 12.37
C SER A 51 6.79 -11.97 11.68
N GLN A 52 7.56 -11.00 12.18
CA GLN A 52 8.83 -10.53 11.58
C GLN A 52 8.70 -10.10 10.11
N SER A 53 7.51 -9.69 9.68
CA SER A 53 7.22 -9.28 8.31
C SER A 53 7.53 -7.78 8.13
N TRP A 54 8.82 -7.48 8.01
CA TRP A 54 9.33 -6.10 8.10
C TRP A 54 8.83 -5.16 7.00
N GLN A 55 8.63 -5.69 5.78
CA GLN A 55 8.08 -4.92 4.68
C GLN A 55 6.65 -4.46 5.01
N ALA A 56 5.82 -5.35 5.56
CA ALA A 56 4.49 -5.01 6.02
C ALA A 56 4.50 -4.03 7.21
N VAL A 57 5.45 -4.19 8.15
CA VAL A 57 5.64 -3.22 9.25
C VAL A 57 5.92 -1.82 8.70
N VAL A 58 6.82 -1.71 7.71
CA VAL A 58 7.18 -0.40 7.13
C VAL A 58 6.02 0.22 6.36
N ILE A 59 5.31 -0.55 5.53
CA ILE A 59 4.14 -0.07 4.77
C ILE A 59 3.06 0.47 5.73
N ASN A 60 2.65 -0.36 6.68
CA ASN A 60 1.60 0.00 7.62
C ASN A 60 2.05 1.11 8.58
N GLY A 61 3.32 1.10 9.01
CA GLY A 61 3.90 2.17 9.81
C GLY A 61 3.89 3.50 9.08
N PHE A 62 4.22 3.51 7.79
CA PHE A 62 4.17 4.70 6.95
C PHE A 62 2.72 5.22 6.83
N TRP A 63 1.77 4.34 6.53
CA TRP A 63 0.35 4.71 6.44
C TRP A 63 -0.21 5.22 7.76
N LEU A 64 0.20 4.65 8.89
CA LEU A 64 -0.14 5.12 10.23
C LEU A 64 0.34 6.57 10.43
N VAL A 65 1.61 6.84 10.13
CA VAL A 65 2.22 8.18 10.28
C VAL A 65 1.51 9.21 9.41
N ILE A 66 1.28 8.91 8.14
CA ILE A 66 0.59 9.84 7.23
C ILE A 66 -0.85 10.09 7.68
N SER A 67 -1.58 9.04 8.10
CA SER A 67 -2.95 9.18 8.59
C SER A 67 -3.00 10.05 9.86
N ALA A 68 -2.09 9.83 10.81
CA ALA A 68 -1.96 10.67 12.00
C ALA A 68 -1.64 12.13 11.67
N ALA A 69 -0.68 12.37 10.77
CA ALA A 69 -0.32 13.71 10.32
C ALA A 69 -1.53 14.45 9.69
N LEU A 70 -2.32 13.76 8.87
CA LEU A 70 -3.52 14.33 8.25
C LEU A 70 -4.64 14.61 9.26
N LEU A 71 -4.78 13.80 10.31
CA LEU A 71 -5.69 14.08 11.43
C LEU A 71 -5.26 15.33 12.23
N MET A 72 -3.96 15.62 12.27
CA MET A 72 -3.39 16.83 12.87
C MET A 72 -3.39 18.04 11.91
N ASN A 73 -4.05 17.93 10.74
CA ASN A 73 -4.08 18.96 9.69
C ASN A 73 -2.68 19.35 9.16
N ALA A 74 -1.71 18.44 9.20
CA ALA A 74 -0.39 18.69 8.64
C ALA A 74 -0.46 18.90 7.12
N ASN A 75 0.28 19.88 6.62
CA ASN A 75 0.40 20.13 5.19
C ASN A 75 1.46 19.21 4.57
N LEU A 76 1.02 18.11 3.95
CA LEU A 76 1.92 17.15 3.31
C LEU A 76 2.68 17.74 2.12
N ASN A 77 2.22 18.86 1.51
CA ASN A 77 2.92 19.49 0.38
C ASN A 77 4.27 20.11 0.76
N ALA A 78 4.54 20.29 2.06
CA ALA A 78 5.86 20.69 2.56
C ALA A 78 6.94 19.62 2.27
N LEU A 79 6.56 18.34 2.10
CA LEU A 79 7.48 17.27 1.78
C LEU A 79 7.86 17.32 0.29
N LYS A 80 9.14 17.57 0.01
CA LYS A 80 9.70 17.63 -1.35
C LYS A 80 9.92 16.22 -1.95
N PHE A 81 8.83 15.50 -2.15
CA PHE A 81 8.81 14.24 -2.91
C PHE A 81 8.16 14.48 -4.28
N SER A 82 8.78 13.97 -5.35
CA SER A 82 8.34 14.19 -6.72
C SER A 82 8.16 12.87 -7.47
N PRO A 83 7.27 12.82 -8.49
CA PRO A 83 7.09 11.62 -9.32
C PRO A 83 8.39 11.15 -9.98
N LYS A 84 9.26 12.09 -10.39
CA LYS A 84 10.57 11.76 -10.98
C LYS A 84 11.46 10.99 -9.99
N LEU A 85 11.56 11.47 -8.75
CA LEU A 85 12.35 10.79 -7.73
C LEU A 85 11.78 9.40 -7.42
N PHE A 86 10.45 9.30 -7.33
CA PHE A 86 9.76 8.02 -7.17
C PHE A 86 10.13 7.01 -8.26
N TYR A 87 10.02 7.38 -9.54
CA TYR A 87 10.36 6.48 -10.65
C TYR A 87 11.84 6.11 -10.70
N ILE A 88 12.75 7.03 -10.34
CA ILE A 88 14.19 6.73 -10.27
C ILE A 88 14.47 5.68 -9.20
N ILE A 89 13.89 5.83 -8.00
CA ILE A 89 14.09 4.88 -6.90
C ILE A 89 13.52 3.51 -7.28
N VAL A 90 12.26 3.46 -7.74
CA VAL A 90 11.60 2.20 -8.11
C VAL A 90 12.32 1.51 -9.27
N GLY A 91 12.67 2.26 -10.32
CA GLY A 91 13.43 1.73 -11.46
C GLY A 91 14.80 1.21 -11.05
N GLY A 92 15.51 1.92 -10.17
CA GLY A 92 16.78 1.48 -9.60
C GLY A 92 16.66 0.15 -8.86
N MET A 93 15.67 0.02 -7.98
CA MET A 93 15.46 -1.23 -7.22
C MET A 93 15.02 -2.40 -8.11
N LEU A 94 14.20 -2.15 -9.13
CA LEU A 94 13.81 -3.17 -10.11
C LEU A 94 14.99 -3.63 -10.97
N MET A 95 15.88 -2.72 -11.36
CA MET A 95 17.12 -3.07 -12.06
C MET A 95 18.04 -3.91 -11.16
N LEU A 96 18.16 -3.57 -9.87
CA LEU A 96 18.90 -4.38 -8.91
C LEU A 96 18.30 -5.79 -8.76
N PHE A 97 16.97 -5.89 -8.67
CA PHE A 97 16.27 -7.18 -8.62
C PHE A 97 16.50 -8.01 -9.89
N ALA A 98 16.35 -7.40 -11.06
CA ALA A 98 16.57 -8.08 -12.35
C ALA A 98 18.03 -8.51 -12.53
N GLY A 99 18.99 -7.66 -12.14
CA GLY A 99 20.41 -7.98 -12.16
C GLY A 99 20.75 -9.15 -11.24
N GLY A 100 20.22 -9.15 -10.01
CA GLY A 100 20.36 -10.27 -9.08
C GLY A 100 19.76 -11.56 -9.63
N LEU A 101 18.57 -11.51 -10.24
CA LEU A 101 17.93 -12.68 -10.85
C LEU A 101 18.79 -13.29 -11.97
N VAL A 102 19.45 -12.47 -12.78
CA VAL A 102 20.31 -12.94 -13.88
C VAL A 102 21.64 -13.50 -13.36
N ILE A 103 22.25 -12.83 -12.38
CA ILE A 103 23.60 -13.18 -11.88
C ILE A 103 23.53 -14.36 -10.90
N GLU A 104 22.62 -14.30 -9.94
CA GLU A 104 22.48 -15.30 -8.86
C GLU A 104 21.55 -16.46 -9.25
N GLN A 105 20.82 -16.34 -10.37
CA GLN A 105 19.83 -17.32 -10.85
C GLN A 105 18.73 -17.64 -9.82
N GLN A 106 18.49 -16.73 -8.87
CA GLN A 106 17.48 -16.86 -7.83
C GLN A 106 16.73 -15.54 -7.65
N ALA A 107 15.43 -15.62 -7.38
CA ALA A 107 14.62 -14.45 -7.11
C ALA A 107 14.83 -13.99 -5.66
N ASN A 108 15.41 -12.81 -5.46
CA ASN A 108 15.50 -12.19 -4.15
C ASN A 108 14.13 -11.62 -3.73
N LEU A 109 13.30 -12.47 -3.15
CA LEU A 109 11.93 -12.12 -2.75
C LEU A 109 11.89 -11.02 -1.67
N ALA A 110 12.91 -10.94 -0.82
CA ALA A 110 13.02 -9.88 0.18
C ALA A 110 13.20 -8.51 -0.49
N LEU A 111 14.06 -8.42 -1.52
CA LEU A 111 14.23 -7.21 -2.31
C LEU A 111 12.94 -6.85 -3.05
N LEU A 112 12.24 -7.81 -3.64
CA LEU A 112 10.94 -7.58 -4.28
C LEU A 112 9.89 -7.05 -3.28
N GLY A 113 9.87 -7.59 -2.05
CA GLY A 113 9.05 -7.06 -0.96
C GLY A 113 9.42 -5.62 -0.59
N TRP A 114 10.71 -5.27 -0.58
CA TRP A 114 11.15 -3.88 -0.34
C TRP A 114 10.79 -2.95 -1.49
N VAL A 115 10.82 -3.42 -2.75
CA VAL A 115 10.28 -2.67 -3.89
C VAL A 115 8.81 -2.34 -3.65
N SER A 116 8.01 -3.34 -3.24
CA SER A 116 6.59 -3.11 -2.89
C SER A 116 6.43 -2.07 -1.79
N ALA A 117 7.22 -2.16 -0.71
CA ALA A 117 7.14 -1.21 0.40
C ALA A 117 7.41 0.24 -0.03
N VAL A 118 8.41 0.45 -0.89
CA VAL A 118 8.71 1.76 -1.48
C VAL A 118 7.59 2.22 -2.40
N VAL A 119 7.04 1.33 -3.23
CA VAL A 119 5.93 1.67 -4.14
C VAL A 119 4.69 2.09 -3.34
N PHE A 120 4.24 1.28 -2.38
CA PHE A 120 3.07 1.62 -1.56
C PHE A 120 3.24 2.95 -0.82
N SER A 121 4.39 3.16 -0.19
CA SER A 121 4.66 4.39 0.56
C SER A 121 4.75 5.61 -0.36
N GLY A 122 5.51 5.49 -1.44
CA GLY A 122 5.73 6.57 -2.40
C GLY A 122 4.45 6.95 -3.16
N CYS A 123 3.68 5.97 -3.62
CA CYS A 123 2.41 6.21 -4.30
C CYS A 123 1.37 6.81 -3.37
N TYR A 124 1.25 6.31 -2.13
CA TYR A 124 0.34 6.89 -1.16
C TYR A 124 0.67 8.34 -0.84
N LEU A 125 1.96 8.67 -0.67
CA LEU A 125 2.40 10.05 -0.45
C LEU A 125 2.11 10.95 -1.66
N LEU A 126 2.48 10.53 -2.88
CA LEU A 126 2.24 11.31 -4.09
C LEU A 126 0.75 11.52 -4.35
N PHE A 127 -0.08 10.49 -4.11
CA PHE A 127 -1.53 10.59 -4.20
C PHE A 127 -2.10 11.56 -3.16
N SER A 128 -1.64 11.47 -1.90
CA SER A 128 -2.05 12.38 -0.83
C SER A 128 -1.60 13.83 -1.05
N GLN A 129 -0.58 14.05 -1.89
CA GLN A 129 -0.12 15.37 -2.33
C GLN A 129 -0.77 15.83 -3.65
N GLU A 130 -1.71 15.06 -4.21
CA GLU A 130 -2.36 15.33 -5.51
C GLU A 130 -1.37 15.39 -6.70
N LYS A 131 -0.20 14.75 -6.57
CA LYS A 131 0.85 14.70 -7.61
C LYS A 131 0.79 13.43 -8.48
N MET A 132 -0.21 12.57 -8.27
CA MET A 132 -0.39 11.33 -9.01
C MET A 132 -1.86 11.17 -9.40
N LEU A 133 -2.09 10.91 -10.69
CA LEU A 133 -3.44 10.64 -11.17
C LEU A 133 -4.00 9.35 -10.52
N PRO A 134 -5.30 9.30 -10.19
CA PRO A 134 -5.91 8.13 -9.55
C PRO A 134 -5.67 6.81 -10.29
N ARG A 135 -5.66 6.81 -11.63
CA ARG A 135 -5.40 5.60 -12.44
C ARG A 135 -4.01 5.02 -12.17
N PHE A 136 -2.98 5.87 -12.10
CA PHE A 136 -1.61 5.43 -11.89
C PHE A 136 -1.41 4.96 -10.45
N TYR A 137 -2.06 5.63 -9.50
CA TYR A 137 -2.10 5.18 -8.11
C TYR A 137 -2.66 3.76 -7.98
N LEU A 138 -3.76 3.45 -8.68
CA LEU A 138 -4.34 2.11 -8.70
C LEU A 138 -3.41 1.07 -9.36
N CYS A 139 -2.80 1.38 -10.51
CA CYS A 139 -1.85 0.46 -11.15
C CYS A 139 -0.64 0.15 -10.25
N TRP A 140 -0.08 1.17 -9.59
CA TRP A 140 1.04 0.99 -8.69
C TRP A 140 0.67 0.22 -7.41
N ASN A 141 -0.52 0.45 -6.85
CA ASN A 141 -1.02 -0.37 -5.74
C ASN A 141 -1.20 -1.83 -6.15
N ALA A 142 -1.78 -2.11 -7.32
CA ALA A 142 -1.92 -3.47 -7.82
C ALA A 142 -0.56 -4.16 -7.97
N PHE A 143 0.41 -3.46 -8.57
CA PHE A 143 1.79 -3.95 -8.69
C PHE A 143 2.41 -4.24 -7.31
N ALA A 144 2.34 -3.28 -6.37
CA ALA A 144 2.94 -3.42 -5.05
C ALA A 144 2.31 -4.56 -4.26
N ALA A 145 0.98 -4.67 -4.28
CA ALA A 145 0.25 -5.74 -3.62
C ALA A 145 0.72 -7.12 -4.12
N ILE A 146 0.74 -7.32 -5.44
CA ILE A 146 1.16 -8.58 -6.05
C ILE A 146 2.64 -8.89 -5.76
N ALA A 147 3.51 -7.89 -5.88
CA ALA A 147 4.95 -8.04 -5.62
C ALA A 147 5.25 -8.42 -4.16
N LEU A 148 4.39 -8.06 -3.22
CA LEU A 148 4.55 -8.36 -1.79
C LEU A 148 4.12 -9.78 -1.41
N LEU A 149 3.16 -10.37 -2.14
CA LEU A 149 2.56 -11.67 -1.80
C LEU A 149 3.57 -12.80 -1.54
N PRO A 150 4.63 -13.01 -2.35
CA PRO A 150 5.59 -14.08 -2.09
C PRO A 150 6.30 -13.92 -0.75
N GLN A 151 6.66 -12.68 -0.38
CA GLN A 151 7.32 -12.42 0.89
C GLN A 151 6.34 -12.64 2.07
N LEU A 152 5.10 -12.18 1.96
CA LEU A 152 4.09 -12.38 3.01
C LEU A 152 3.76 -13.85 3.24
N TRP A 153 3.82 -14.65 2.17
CA TRP A 153 3.67 -16.10 2.27
C TRP A 153 4.81 -16.72 3.08
N LEU A 154 6.06 -16.34 2.79
CA LEU A 154 7.23 -16.80 3.55
C LEU A 154 7.19 -16.37 5.02
N ASP A 155 6.72 -15.15 5.29
CA ASP A 155 6.56 -14.62 6.65
C ASP A 155 5.34 -15.21 7.39
N ALA A 156 4.51 -16.02 6.71
CA ALA A 156 3.21 -16.50 7.20
C ALA A 156 2.31 -15.37 7.73
N ASN A 157 2.38 -14.19 7.12
CA ASN A 157 1.60 -13.01 7.51
C ASN A 157 0.23 -13.02 6.82
N TRP A 158 -0.61 -13.98 7.22
CA TRP A 158 -1.92 -14.24 6.60
C TRP A 158 -2.88 -13.04 6.57
N PRO A 159 -2.98 -12.19 7.61
CA PRO A 159 -3.85 -11.03 7.55
C PRO A 159 -3.47 -10.06 6.43
N VAL A 160 -2.19 -9.69 6.34
CA VAL A 160 -1.70 -8.80 5.29
C VAL A 160 -1.76 -9.50 3.93
N PHE A 161 -1.45 -10.80 3.86
CA PHE A 161 -1.56 -11.57 2.62
C PHE A 161 -3.00 -11.54 2.05
N GLY A 162 -4.00 -11.77 2.89
CA GLY A 162 -5.42 -11.68 2.49
C GLY A 162 -5.84 -10.27 2.09
N LEU A 163 -5.34 -9.26 2.82
CA LEU A 163 -5.52 -7.85 2.48
C LEU A 163 -4.99 -7.54 1.08
N GLU A 164 -3.74 -7.92 0.78
CA GLU A 164 -3.09 -7.60 -0.50
C GLU A 164 -3.80 -8.26 -1.69
N ILE A 165 -4.31 -9.49 -1.55
CA ILE A 165 -5.12 -10.13 -2.61
C ILE A 165 -6.36 -9.28 -2.91
N ALA A 166 -7.13 -8.92 -1.88
CA ALA A 166 -8.32 -8.11 -2.06
C ALA A 166 -7.98 -6.73 -2.64
N TRP A 167 -6.91 -6.10 -2.15
CA TRP A 167 -6.47 -4.78 -2.58
C TRP A 167 -6.00 -4.78 -4.03
N ALA A 168 -5.26 -5.81 -4.46
CA ALA A 168 -4.83 -5.98 -5.84
C ALA A 168 -6.02 -6.09 -6.79
N LEU A 169 -7.00 -6.95 -6.46
CA LEU A 169 -8.21 -7.16 -7.27
C LEU A 169 -9.02 -5.87 -7.41
N ILE A 170 -9.25 -5.15 -6.30
CA ILE A 170 -9.97 -3.87 -6.30
C ILE A 170 -9.20 -2.83 -7.15
N SER A 171 -7.88 -2.79 -7.03
CA SER A 171 -7.04 -1.83 -7.75
C SER A 171 -7.02 -2.08 -9.25
N ILE A 172 -6.92 -3.35 -9.68
CA ILE A 172 -6.99 -3.73 -11.09
C ILE A 172 -8.35 -3.36 -11.67
N TYR A 173 -9.44 -3.75 -11.00
CA TYR A 173 -10.79 -3.43 -11.44
C TYR A 173 -11.00 -1.91 -11.58
N GLY A 174 -10.58 -1.14 -10.57
CA GLY A 174 -10.69 0.32 -10.60
C GLY A 174 -9.84 0.98 -11.69
N ALA A 175 -8.65 0.44 -11.98
CA ALA A 175 -7.77 0.96 -13.03
C ALA A 175 -8.38 0.76 -14.43
N VAL A 176 -8.98 -0.40 -14.69
CA VAL A 176 -9.66 -0.72 -15.97
C VAL A 176 -10.84 0.22 -16.20
N ARG A 177 -11.72 0.38 -15.20
CA ARG A 177 -12.90 1.24 -15.33
C ARG A 177 -12.56 2.72 -15.60
N ARG A 178 -11.52 3.24 -14.95
CA ARG A 178 -11.07 4.61 -15.17
C ARG A 178 -10.36 4.82 -16.51
N PHE A 179 -10.04 3.74 -17.24
CA PHE A 179 -9.53 3.82 -18.61
C PHE A 179 -10.65 4.11 -19.61
N GLU A 180 -11.86 3.60 -19.34
CA GLU A 180 -13.07 3.80 -20.15
C GLU A 180 -13.57 5.25 -20.06
N GLU A 181 -13.49 5.88 -18.88
CA GLU A 181 -13.95 7.27 -18.67
C GLU A 181 -13.11 8.33 -19.42
N VAL A 182 -11.83 8.06 -19.72
CA VAL A 182 -10.96 9.01 -20.44
C VAL A 182 -11.32 9.10 -21.93
N HIS A 183 -11.98 8.08 -22.49
CA HIS A 183 -12.43 8.04 -23.88
C HIS A 183 -13.86 8.57 -24.08
N LEU A 184 -14.52 9.03 -23.00
CA LEU A 184 -15.89 9.58 -23.03
C LEU A 184 -15.92 11.10 -22.83
N ILE A 185 -14.75 11.75 -22.81
CA ILE A 185 -14.62 13.20 -22.87
C ILE A 185 -14.04 13.53 -24.25
N ASP A 186 -14.92 13.54 -25.24
CA ASP A 186 -14.77 14.28 -26.51
C ASP A 186 -15.84 15.38 -26.54
#